data_AF-A0A9P5UJG6-F1
#
_entry.id   AF-A0A9P5UJG6-F1
#
_cell.length_a   1.000
_cell.length_b   1.000
_cell.length_c   1.000
_cell.angle_alpha   90.00
_cell.angle_beta   90.00
_cell.angle_gamma   90.00
#
_symmetry.space_group_name_H-M   'P 1'
#
loop_
_entity.id
_entity.type
_entity.pdbx_description
1 polymer ?
#
loop_
_entity_poly.entity_id
_entity_poly.type
_entity_poly.pdbx_seq_one_letter_code
_entity_poly.pdbx_strand_id
1 'polypeptide(L)'
;MFPRPDLSPIFHLEKHYMIRASLPRSFYIVMAQHGIRHSCVFEFPVGDKWWGDLSGMRKSTYIEFKAENSSVQWELHLKPSRDRTNIFGYICKHDDLANMINSQKFNLLKARKLPLVLDLDDTLVRLVGNERTRYVSETDAAKVPSRVRKLRDGRQVVLTDYVEEFLEWASKLYEISVCSLGEQTYVDMVADVLDPMRTRIRGTRYSARQEYDYLNATPSVPAPPPAAGTPGLTTTNGAVPTTTNTNVNINANANINANGNGVTSNQPPSPPKDLLSLYAFCAMGKPSTDGLPEIGNGFTLPLIVDDLTQMWPSEQHDNVIVVKERKNSPVWTVNLFPMVQHVLGAVHQEFYRAYDAWDRARAAALASITIPSGGLGAETLTGENNNNMNGTISAATTTAVATGGMTAIDFTATTAAKTAFLNMPIPSAIGCYKEWLRGSLRDQISLTTAAPPPNLTAAVTQQQQALIQQQQQQQQQQQQQQQQPPPIIQ
;
A
#
# COMPACT_ATOMS: atom_id res chain seq x y z
N MET A 1 44.09 20.36 19.62
CA MET A 1 43.54 19.01 19.81
C MET A 1 42.98 18.58 18.46
N PHE A 2 43.73 17.79 17.68
CA PHE A 2 43.25 17.35 16.36
C PHE A 2 42.13 16.32 16.55
N PRO A 3 41.00 16.41 15.81
CA PRO A 3 39.97 15.38 15.87
C PRO A 3 40.59 14.05 15.47
N ARG A 4 40.45 13.03 16.32
CA ARG A 4 40.89 11.67 16.00
C ARG A 4 40.14 11.21 14.73
N PRO A 5 40.84 10.65 13.73
CA PRO A 5 40.17 10.04 12.59
C PRO A 5 39.26 8.90 13.07
N ASP A 6 38.03 8.90 12.56
CA ASP A 6 36.95 7.91 12.71
C ASP A 6 37.31 6.65 13.49
N LEU A 7 37.06 6.68 14.81
CA LEU A 7 36.93 5.44 15.55
C LEU A 7 35.60 4.80 15.11
N SER A 8 35.69 3.69 14.38
CA SER A 8 34.52 2.84 14.13
C SER A 8 33.84 2.54 15.47
N PRO A 9 32.51 2.60 15.54
CA PRO A 9 31.81 2.35 16.79
C PRO A 9 32.14 0.94 17.31
N ILE A 10 32.52 0.86 18.59
CA ILE A 10 32.78 -0.41 19.28
C ILE A 10 31.48 -0.82 19.97
N PHE A 11 31.06 -2.07 19.77
CA PHE A 11 29.84 -2.61 20.37
C PHE A 11 30.19 -3.77 21.28
N HIS A 12 29.66 -3.73 22.51
CA HIS A 12 29.83 -4.81 23.46
C HIS A 12 28.70 -5.82 23.30
N LEU A 13 29.06 -7.10 23.18
CA LEU A 13 28.08 -8.18 23.13
C LEU A 13 27.58 -8.48 24.54
N GLU A 14 26.27 -8.39 24.73
CA GLU A 14 25.61 -8.74 25.98
C GLU A 14 25.26 -10.24 25.99
N LYS A 15 25.18 -10.81 27.20
CA LYS A 15 24.79 -12.21 27.36
C LYS A 15 23.35 -12.47 26.88
N HIS A 16 22.48 -11.48 27.02
CA HIS A 16 21.08 -11.57 26.64
C HIS A 16 20.66 -10.28 25.97
N TYR A 17 19.80 -10.41 24.97
CA TYR A 17 19.17 -9.28 24.31
C TYR A 17 17.66 -9.41 24.37
N MET A 18 16.98 -8.28 24.48
CA MET A 18 15.53 -8.23 24.41
C MET A 18 15.12 -7.83 22.99
N ILE A 19 14.39 -8.73 22.34
CA ILE A 19 13.70 -8.44 21.08
C ILE A 19 12.70 -7.31 21.29
N ARG A 20 12.77 -6.27 20.46
CA ARG A 20 11.88 -5.12 20.57
C ARG A 20 10.59 -5.29 19.80
N ALA A 21 10.67 -5.77 18.56
CA ALA A 21 9.48 -6.04 17.75
C ALA A 21 9.76 -7.05 16.64
N SER A 22 8.68 -7.54 16.04
CA SER A 22 8.71 -8.19 14.72
C SER A 22 8.31 -7.17 13.65
N LEU A 23 9.16 -7.00 12.65
CA LEU A 23 8.98 -6.04 11.56
C LEU A 23 8.56 -6.76 10.28
N PRO A 24 7.65 -6.18 9.49
CA PRO A 24 7.26 -6.74 8.21
C PRO A 24 8.42 -6.64 7.20
N ARG A 25 8.29 -7.40 6.11
CA ARG A 25 9.32 -7.52 5.05
C ARG A 25 9.74 -6.17 4.46
N SER A 26 8.84 -5.19 4.41
CA SER A 26 9.11 -3.87 3.82
C SER A 26 10.28 -3.15 4.46
N PHE A 27 10.54 -3.32 5.77
CA PHE A 27 11.72 -2.72 6.43
C PHE A 27 13.03 -3.23 5.82
N TYR A 28 13.11 -4.53 5.52
CA TYR A 28 14.26 -5.09 4.82
C TYR A 28 14.39 -4.55 3.39
N ILE A 29 13.28 -4.33 2.69
CA ILE A 29 13.31 -3.73 1.35
C ILE A 29 13.92 -2.33 1.42
N VAL A 30 13.51 -1.53 2.41
CA VAL A 30 14.07 -0.18 2.64
C VAL A 30 15.57 -0.25 2.94
N MET A 31 16.00 -1.13 3.85
CA MET A 31 17.42 -1.31 4.16
C MET A 31 18.25 -1.70 2.93
N ALA A 32 17.75 -2.66 2.14
CA ALA A 32 18.43 -3.12 0.93
C ALA A 32 18.52 -2.02 -0.15
N GLN A 33 17.46 -1.24 -0.35
CA GLN A 33 17.42 -0.13 -1.30
C GLN A 33 18.40 1.01 -0.94
N HIS A 34 18.68 1.19 0.35
CA HIS A 34 19.64 2.18 0.84
C HIS A 34 21.06 1.60 1.05
N GLY A 35 21.31 0.39 0.55
CA GLY A 35 22.63 -0.21 0.57
C GLY A 35 23.13 -0.68 1.95
N ILE A 36 22.22 -0.84 2.93
CA ILE A 36 22.58 -1.44 4.21
C ILE A 36 22.82 -2.94 3.99
N ARG A 37 24.08 -3.34 4.09
CA ARG A 37 24.52 -4.73 3.93
C ARG A 37 24.43 -5.46 5.27
N HIS A 38 24.29 -6.78 5.21
CA HIS A 38 24.43 -7.57 6.43
C HIS A 38 25.87 -7.47 6.94
N SER A 39 26.02 -7.28 8.25
CA SER A 39 27.31 -7.16 8.93
C SER A 39 27.70 -8.45 9.65
N CYS A 40 26.73 -9.32 9.94
CA CYS A 40 26.95 -10.60 10.60
C CYS A 40 25.96 -11.66 10.13
N VAL A 41 26.32 -12.92 10.36
CA VAL A 41 25.52 -14.11 10.05
C VAL A 41 25.52 -15.00 11.29
N PHE A 42 24.34 -15.41 11.72
CA PHE A 42 24.15 -16.35 12.82
C PHE A 42 23.60 -17.67 12.26
N GLU A 43 23.91 -18.76 12.95
CA GLU A 43 23.28 -20.05 12.68
C GLU A 43 21.79 -19.97 13.02
N PHE A 44 20.95 -20.56 12.17
CA PHE A 44 19.52 -20.62 12.44
C PHE A 44 19.24 -21.64 13.56
N PRO A 45 18.48 -21.27 14.61
CA PRO A 45 18.18 -22.17 15.73
C PRO A 45 17.14 -23.21 15.30
N VAL A 46 17.61 -24.34 14.80
CA VAL A 46 16.76 -25.45 14.35
C VAL A 46 15.87 -25.94 15.49
N GLY A 47 14.58 -26.09 15.21
CA GLY A 47 13.58 -26.53 16.19
C GLY A 47 12.92 -25.38 16.98
N ASP A 48 13.44 -24.16 16.89
CA ASP A 48 12.78 -22.99 17.49
C ASP A 48 11.56 -22.57 16.67
N LYS A 49 10.37 -22.66 17.29
CA LYS A 49 9.11 -22.32 16.64
C LYS A 49 9.03 -20.84 16.27
N TRP A 50 9.51 -19.94 17.13
CA TRP A 50 9.40 -18.50 16.92
C TRP A 50 10.23 -18.04 15.73
N TRP A 51 11.46 -18.54 15.60
CA TRP A 51 12.28 -18.30 14.41
C TRP A 51 11.72 -18.97 13.15
N GLY A 52 11.09 -20.14 13.29
CA GLY A 52 10.34 -20.81 12.22
C GLY A 52 9.19 -19.97 11.70
N ASP A 53 8.40 -19.38 12.61
CA ASP A 53 7.30 -18.46 12.31
C ASP A 53 7.80 -17.18 11.64
N LEU A 54 8.88 -16.58 12.16
CA LEU A 54 9.47 -15.37 11.60
C LEU A 54 9.97 -15.60 10.16
N SER A 55 10.63 -16.73 9.90
CA SER A 55 11.09 -17.14 8.56
C SER A 55 9.92 -17.43 7.61
N GLY A 56 8.92 -18.19 8.07
CA GLY A 56 7.74 -18.55 7.28
C GLY A 56 6.91 -17.34 6.86
N MET A 57 6.72 -16.39 7.77
CA MET A 57 6.02 -15.12 7.54
C MET A 57 6.90 -14.04 6.87
N ARG A 58 8.17 -14.38 6.56
CA ARG A 58 9.18 -13.46 5.97
C ARG A 58 9.35 -12.15 6.74
N LYS A 59 9.16 -12.20 8.05
CA LYS A 59 9.34 -11.07 8.95
C LYS A 59 10.82 -10.97 9.36
N SER A 60 11.16 -9.84 9.96
CA SER A 60 12.43 -9.61 10.63
C SER A 60 12.17 -9.20 12.07
N THR A 61 13.20 -9.12 12.88
CA THR A 61 13.12 -8.61 14.24
C THR A 61 14.29 -7.66 14.48
N TYR A 62 14.29 -6.92 15.57
CA TYR A 62 15.45 -6.15 15.96
C TYR A 62 15.63 -6.08 17.48
N ILE A 63 16.87 -5.81 17.86
CA ILE A 63 17.30 -5.49 19.21
C ILE A 63 17.93 -4.09 19.19
N GLU A 64 17.91 -3.42 20.33
CA GLU A 64 18.57 -2.13 20.52
C GLU A 64 19.84 -2.30 21.35
N PHE A 65 20.86 -1.52 21.03
CA PHE A 65 22.12 -1.48 21.78
C PHE A 65 22.81 -0.13 21.60
N LYS A 66 23.88 0.11 22.36
CA LYS A 66 24.66 1.35 22.32
C LYS A 66 26.12 1.04 22.01
N ALA A 67 26.77 1.96 21.30
CA ALA A 67 28.21 1.90 21.13
C ALA A 67 28.91 2.31 22.45
N GLU A 68 30.08 1.75 22.69
CA GLU A 68 30.92 2.08 23.82
C GLU A 68 31.19 3.59 23.86
N ASN A 69 31.04 4.20 25.05
CA ASN A 69 31.20 5.64 25.27
C ASN A 69 30.31 6.54 24.39
N SER A 70 29.20 6.01 23.86
CA SER A 70 28.26 6.76 23.02
C SER A 70 26.84 6.73 23.59
N SER A 71 26.16 7.87 23.49
CA SER A 71 24.72 7.97 23.76
C SER A 71 23.87 7.57 22.54
N VAL A 72 24.49 7.40 21.36
CA VAL A 72 23.79 7.06 20.12
C VAL A 72 23.22 5.65 20.21
N GLN A 73 21.93 5.54 19.93
CA GLN A 73 21.20 4.28 19.90
C GLN A 73 21.34 3.62 18.53
N TRP A 74 21.65 2.32 18.55
CA TRP A 74 21.80 1.46 17.38
C TRP A 74 20.81 0.32 17.44
N GLU A 75 20.48 -0.21 16.27
CA GLU A 75 19.60 -1.36 16.10
C GLU A 75 20.32 -2.48 15.34
N LEU A 76 20.12 -3.73 15.77
CA LEU A 76 20.58 -4.92 15.05
C LEU A 76 19.33 -5.64 14.58
N HIS A 77 19.07 -5.49 13.29
CA HIS A 77 17.96 -6.15 12.61
C HIS A 77 18.38 -7.56 12.21
N LEU A 78 17.59 -8.54 12.62
CA LEU A 78 17.83 -9.96 12.37
C LEU A 78 16.78 -10.47 11.40
N LYS A 79 17.24 -11.04 10.28
CA LYS A 79 16.39 -11.57 9.23
C LYS A 79 16.74 -13.04 8.95
N PRO A 80 15.84 -13.98 9.25
CA PRO A 80 16.01 -15.36 8.87
C PRO A 80 16.11 -15.55 7.35
N SER A 81 16.93 -16.52 6.96
CA SER A 81 16.98 -16.98 5.59
C SER A 81 15.71 -17.79 5.25
N ARG A 82 15.40 -17.88 3.95
CA ARG A 82 14.22 -18.61 3.45
C ARG A 82 14.31 -20.11 3.73
N ASP A 83 15.51 -20.66 3.59
CA ASP A 83 15.87 -22.05 3.80
C ASP A 83 16.12 -22.41 5.28
N ARG A 84 16.00 -21.44 6.20
CA ARG A 84 16.16 -21.65 7.65
C ARG A 84 17.53 -22.20 8.02
N THR A 85 18.57 -21.77 7.32
CA THR A 85 19.96 -22.14 7.58
C THR A 85 20.71 -21.03 8.32
N ASN A 86 20.34 -19.77 8.08
CA ASN A 86 21.05 -18.62 8.60
C ASN A 86 20.08 -17.54 9.10
N ILE A 87 20.60 -16.67 9.97
CA ILE A 87 19.99 -15.38 10.31
C ILE A 87 20.99 -14.29 9.93
N PHE A 88 20.58 -13.38 9.05
CA PHE A 88 21.41 -12.25 8.62
C PHE A 88 21.17 -11.05 9.53
N GLY A 89 22.24 -10.49 10.09
CA GLY A 89 22.21 -9.30 10.93
C GLY A 89 22.57 -8.03 10.16
N TYR A 90 21.82 -6.96 10.36
CA TYR A 90 22.02 -5.63 9.76
C TYR A 90 22.09 -4.60 10.87
N ILE A 91 23.14 -3.80 10.90
CA ILE A 91 23.33 -2.76 11.92
C ILE A 91 23.06 -1.40 11.30
N CYS A 92 22.19 -0.62 11.93
CA CYS A 92 21.94 0.78 11.56
C CYS A 92 21.67 1.63 12.80
N LYS A 93 21.77 2.96 12.68
CA LYS A 93 21.33 3.84 13.76
C LYS A 93 19.81 3.81 13.85
N HIS A 94 19.30 3.98 15.06
CA HIS A 94 17.86 3.97 15.36
C HIS A 94 17.06 4.92 14.46
N ASP A 95 17.53 6.15 14.31
CA ASP A 95 16.79 7.18 13.56
C ASP A 95 16.96 7.05 12.04
N ASP A 96 18.03 6.41 11.56
CA ASP A 96 18.32 6.31 10.13
C ASP A 96 17.20 5.58 9.40
N LEU A 97 16.69 4.48 9.96
CA LEU A 97 15.63 3.68 9.34
C LEU A 97 14.31 4.45 9.25
N ALA A 98 13.91 5.11 10.33
CA ALA A 98 12.74 5.98 10.34
C ALA A 98 12.88 7.13 9.32
N ASN A 99 14.06 7.75 9.24
CA ASN A 99 14.35 8.84 8.31
C ASN A 99 14.30 8.37 6.84
N MET A 100 14.82 7.19 6.53
CA MET A 100 14.74 6.59 5.19
C MET A 100 13.30 6.30 4.80
N ILE A 101 12.50 5.70 5.69
CA ILE A 101 11.08 5.42 5.45
C ILE A 101 10.30 6.71 5.21
N ASN A 102 10.50 7.72 6.05
CA ASN A 102 9.86 9.02 5.90
C ASN A 102 10.29 9.73 4.62
N SER A 103 11.57 9.62 4.24
CA SER A 103 12.07 10.19 2.98
C SER A 103 11.39 9.57 1.75
N GLN A 104 11.17 8.25 1.73
CA GLN A 104 10.41 7.59 0.65
C GLN A 104 8.99 8.13 0.55
N LYS A 105 8.29 8.24 1.68
CA LYS A 105 6.94 8.82 1.77
C LYS A 105 6.91 10.27 1.26
N PHE A 106 7.82 11.12 1.71
CA PHE A 106 7.87 12.53 1.27
C PHE A 106 8.25 12.68 -0.20
N ASN A 107 9.12 11.82 -0.73
CA ASN A 107 9.47 11.83 -2.14
C ASN A 107 8.25 11.53 -3.03
N LEU A 108 7.37 10.63 -2.61
CA LEU A 108 6.08 10.38 -3.28
C LEU A 108 5.20 11.62 -3.32
N LEU A 109 4.97 12.24 -2.15
CA LEU A 109 4.13 13.43 -2.04
C LEU A 109 4.70 14.61 -2.84
N LYS A 110 6.02 14.80 -2.80
CA LYS A 110 6.73 15.81 -3.59
C LYS A 110 6.61 15.57 -5.09
N ALA A 111 6.67 14.31 -5.52
CA ALA A 111 6.46 13.91 -6.91
C ALA A 111 4.98 13.95 -7.33
N ARG A 112 4.08 14.35 -6.43
CA ARG A 112 2.62 14.26 -6.58
C ARG A 112 2.14 12.87 -6.98
N LYS A 113 2.72 11.83 -6.38
CA LYS A 113 2.33 10.43 -6.58
C LYS A 113 1.73 9.79 -5.33
N LEU A 114 0.79 8.88 -5.54
CA LEU A 114 0.26 8.01 -4.49
C LEU A 114 0.74 6.56 -4.70
N PRO A 115 0.86 5.75 -3.64
CA PRO A 115 1.14 4.32 -3.79
C PRO A 115 -0.09 3.58 -4.36
N LEU A 116 0.11 2.76 -5.39
CA LEU A 116 -0.93 1.90 -5.98
C LEU A 116 -0.44 0.47 -6.01
N VAL A 117 -1.23 -0.46 -5.48
CA VAL A 117 -0.96 -1.89 -5.55
C VAL A 117 -1.94 -2.54 -6.50
N LEU A 118 -1.43 -3.30 -7.47
CA LEU A 118 -2.23 -4.05 -8.41
C LEU A 118 -2.07 -5.55 -8.16
N ASP A 119 -3.18 -6.28 -8.07
CA ASP A 119 -3.14 -7.73 -8.23
C ASP A 119 -2.79 -8.11 -9.67
N LEU A 120 -2.38 -9.35 -9.90
CA LEU A 120 -2.09 -9.87 -11.24
C LEU A 120 -3.24 -10.71 -11.78
N ASP A 121 -3.48 -11.85 -11.15
CA ASP A 121 -4.45 -12.85 -11.60
C ASP A 121 -5.86 -12.28 -11.48
N ASP A 122 -6.70 -12.51 -12.48
CA ASP A 122 -8.09 -12.04 -12.53
C ASP A 122 -8.28 -10.51 -12.42
N THR A 123 -7.19 -9.75 -12.42
CA THR A 123 -7.14 -8.28 -12.39
C THR A 123 -6.43 -7.70 -13.62
N LEU A 124 -5.14 -8.01 -13.83
CA LEU A 124 -4.37 -7.55 -14.98
C LEU A 124 -4.21 -8.62 -16.05
N VAL A 125 -4.13 -9.89 -15.66
CA VAL A 125 -3.91 -11.03 -16.55
C VAL A 125 -4.70 -12.26 -16.13
N ARG A 126 -4.96 -13.17 -17.07
CA ARG A 126 -5.48 -14.52 -16.81
C ARG A 126 -4.70 -15.53 -17.64
N LEU A 127 -4.34 -16.67 -17.06
CA LEU A 127 -3.61 -17.73 -17.76
C LEU A 127 -4.45 -18.34 -18.89
N VAL A 128 -3.79 -18.76 -19.97
CA VAL A 128 -4.39 -19.58 -21.03
C VAL A 128 -4.27 -21.05 -20.65
N GLY A 129 -5.36 -21.81 -20.78
CA GLY A 129 -5.37 -23.23 -20.44
C GLY A 129 -6.74 -23.88 -20.60
N ASN A 130 -6.78 -25.20 -20.44
CA ASN A 130 -7.97 -26.02 -20.64
C ASN A 130 -8.75 -26.32 -19.33
N GLU A 131 -8.22 -25.91 -18.18
CA GLU A 131 -8.87 -26.08 -16.89
C GLU A 131 -10.06 -25.12 -16.73
N ARG A 132 -11.20 -25.66 -16.24
CA ARG A 132 -12.44 -24.90 -16.12
C ARG A 132 -12.33 -23.89 -14.97
N THR A 133 -12.88 -22.69 -15.18
CA THR A 133 -13.19 -21.60 -14.21
C THR A 133 -12.16 -20.49 -13.99
N ARG A 134 -10.86 -20.70 -14.18
CA ARG A 134 -9.83 -19.64 -13.99
C ARG A 134 -8.90 -19.39 -15.17
N TYR A 135 -9.08 -20.13 -16.26
CA TYR A 135 -8.27 -19.97 -17.47
C TYR A 135 -9.10 -19.42 -18.61
N VAL A 136 -8.44 -18.69 -19.51
CA VAL A 136 -8.99 -18.41 -20.84
C VAL A 136 -8.71 -19.61 -21.72
N SER A 137 -9.76 -20.15 -22.36
CA SER A 137 -9.58 -21.26 -23.29
C SER A 137 -8.71 -20.85 -24.49
N GLU A 138 -7.99 -21.80 -25.09
CA GLU A 138 -7.19 -21.51 -26.30
C GLU A 138 -8.06 -20.93 -27.43
N THR A 139 -9.29 -21.42 -27.58
CA THR A 139 -10.28 -20.92 -28.55
C THR A 139 -10.66 -19.46 -28.29
N ASP A 140 -10.80 -19.06 -27.03
CA ASP A 140 -11.12 -17.66 -26.67
C ASP A 140 -9.90 -16.76 -26.79
N ALA A 141 -8.72 -17.23 -26.38
CA ALA A 141 -7.46 -16.49 -26.53
C ALA A 141 -7.15 -16.20 -28.01
N ALA A 142 -7.46 -17.14 -28.91
CA ALA A 142 -7.33 -16.97 -30.36
C ALA A 142 -8.19 -15.83 -30.93
N LYS A 143 -9.26 -15.41 -30.25
CA LYS A 143 -10.09 -14.26 -30.64
C LYS A 143 -9.42 -12.91 -30.35
N VAL A 144 -8.41 -12.88 -29.47
CA VAL A 144 -7.71 -11.65 -29.02
C VAL A 144 -6.18 -11.80 -29.07
N PRO A 145 -5.59 -12.14 -30.23
CA PRO A 145 -4.16 -12.45 -30.33
C PRO A 145 -3.25 -11.29 -29.89
N SER A 146 -3.69 -10.05 -30.06
CA SER A 146 -2.96 -8.85 -29.61
C SER A 146 -2.84 -8.73 -28.09
N ARG A 147 -3.70 -9.40 -27.32
CA ARG A 147 -3.69 -9.43 -25.85
C ARG A 147 -2.99 -10.65 -25.28
N VAL A 148 -2.60 -11.62 -26.11
CA VAL A 148 -1.87 -12.81 -25.64
C VAL A 148 -0.39 -12.47 -25.49
N ARG A 149 0.21 -12.85 -24.37
CA ARG A 149 1.67 -12.75 -24.13
C ARG A 149 2.20 -14.11 -23.71
N LYS A 150 3.38 -14.45 -24.22
CA LYS A 150 4.11 -15.67 -23.83
C LYS A 150 5.06 -15.34 -22.68
N LEU A 151 4.98 -16.10 -21.60
CA LEU A 151 5.91 -16.04 -20.48
C LEU A 151 7.19 -16.83 -20.82
N ARG A 152 8.28 -16.58 -20.07
CA ARG A 152 9.58 -17.21 -20.31
C ARG A 152 9.57 -18.73 -20.16
N ASP A 153 8.67 -19.26 -19.35
CA ASP A 153 8.49 -20.71 -19.12
C ASP A 153 7.58 -21.39 -20.15
N GLY A 154 7.15 -20.66 -21.19
CA GLY A 154 6.32 -21.19 -22.27
C GLY A 154 4.81 -21.05 -22.05
N ARG A 155 4.36 -20.75 -20.83
CA ARG A 155 2.94 -20.45 -20.56
C ARG A 155 2.49 -19.20 -21.31
N GLN A 156 1.19 -19.06 -21.52
CA GLN A 156 0.59 -17.88 -22.11
C GLN A 156 -0.40 -17.23 -21.13
N VAL A 157 -0.49 -15.91 -21.20
CA VAL A 157 -1.48 -15.10 -20.47
C VAL A 157 -2.25 -14.25 -21.46
N VAL A 158 -3.53 -14.04 -21.19
CA VAL A 158 -4.34 -12.99 -21.80
C VAL A 158 -4.28 -11.77 -20.87
N LEU A 159 -3.92 -10.63 -21.42
CA LEU A 159 -3.94 -9.34 -20.73
C LEU A 159 -5.37 -8.80 -20.65
N THR A 160 -5.73 -8.08 -19.59
CA THR A 160 -6.97 -7.28 -19.53
C THR A 160 -7.00 -6.23 -20.65
N ASP A 161 -8.19 -5.88 -21.17
CA ASP A 161 -8.31 -4.80 -22.16
C ASP A 161 -7.73 -3.48 -21.65
N TYR A 162 -7.00 -2.78 -22.51
CA TYR A 162 -6.36 -1.48 -22.23
C TYR A 162 -5.40 -1.46 -21.04
N VAL A 163 -4.84 -2.61 -20.63
CA VAL A 163 -3.95 -2.67 -19.47
C VAL A 163 -2.67 -1.86 -19.67
N GLU A 164 -2.13 -1.82 -20.89
CA GLU A 164 -0.88 -1.11 -21.19
C GLU A 164 -1.09 0.41 -21.09
N GLU A 165 -2.21 0.90 -21.62
CA GLU A 165 -2.65 2.30 -21.54
C GLU A 165 -3.01 2.71 -20.11
N PHE A 166 -3.67 1.81 -19.38
CA PHE A 166 -3.95 2.02 -17.96
C PHE A 166 -2.65 2.16 -17.15
N LEU A 167 -1.67 1.28 -17.34
CA LEU A 167 -0.38 1.34 -16.64
C LEU A 167 0.42 2.59 -17.02
N GLU A 168 0.43 2.95 -18.31
CA GLU A 168 1.05 4.18 -18.81
C GLU A 168 0.46 5.42 -18.14
N TRP A 169 -0.87 5.52 -18.11
CA TRP A 169 -1.58 6.61 -17.44
C TRP A 169 -1.33 6.60 -15.92
N ALA A 170 -1.53 5.47 -15.26
CA ALA A 170 -1.42 5.34 -13.81
C ALA A 170 -0.01 5.66 -13.33
N SER A 171 1.03 5.28 -14.09
CA SER A 171 2.43 5.55 -13.73
C SER A 171 2.76 7.05 -13.62
N LYS A 172 1.96 7.94 -14.20
CA LYS A 172 2.14 9.40 -14.10
C LYS A 172 1.67 9.93 -12.74
N LEU A 173 0.67 9.29 -12.15
CA LEU A 173 0.00 9.73 -10.93
C LEU A 173 0.31 8.84 -9.72
N TYR A 174 0.81 7.63 -9.94
CA TYR A 174 1.03 6.62 -8.93
C TYR A 174 2.41 6.00 -9.01
N GLU A 175 2.92 5.55 -7.86
CA GLU A 175 4.00 4.56 -7.80
C GLU A 175 3.38 3.17 -7.71
N ILE A 176 3.56 2.38 -8.77
CA ILE A 176 2.87 1.11 -8.95
C ILE A 176 3.72 -0.03 -8.40
N SER A 177 3.16 -0.78 -7.45
CA SER A 177 3.62 -2.09 -6.98
C SER A 177 2.66 -3.18 -7.46
N VAL A 178 3.13 -4.43 -7.53
CA VAL A 178 2.28 -5.60 -7.83
C VAL A 178 2.31 -6.61 -6.68
N CYS A 179 1.18 -7.24 -6.40
CA CYS A 179 1.02 -8.18 -5.30
C CYS A 179 0.12 -9.36 -5.71
N SER A 180 0.67 -10.57 -5.83
CA SER A 180 -0.09 -11.77 -6.23
C SER A 180 0.22 -12.97 -5.32
N LEU A 181 -0.68 -13.95 -5.34
CA LEU A 181 -0.51 -15.28 -4.72
C LEU A 181 0.25 -16.27 -5.61
N GLY A 182 0.65 -15.87 -6.80
CA GLY A 182 1.54 -16.65 -7.64
C GLY A 182 2.96 -16.69 -7.06
N GLU A 183 3.75 -17.68 -7.47
CA GLU A 183 5.17 -17.76 -7.14
C GLU A 183 5.94 -16.51 -7.56
N GLN A 184 7.03 -16.18 -6.86
CA GLN A 184 7.84 -14.99 -7.18
C GLN A 184 8.31 -14.99 -8.65
N THR A 185 8.69 -16.16 -9.18
CA THR A 185 9.10 -16.29 -10.59
C THR A 185 7.97 -15.94 -11.56
N TYR A 186 6.73 -16.30 -11.23
CA TYR A 186 5.54 -15.94 -12.00
C TYR A 186 5.27 -14.43 -11.94
N VAL A 187 5.31 -13.84 -10.75
CA VAL A 187 5.15 -12.38 -10.56
C VAL A 187 6.17 -11.62 -11.42
N ASP A 188 7.43 -12.04 -11.40
CA ASP A 188 8.50 -11.41 -12.19
C ASP A 188 8.27 -11.57 -13.70
N MET A 189 7.85 -12.74 -14.17
CA MET A 189 7.55 -12.98 -15.58
C MET A 189 6.36 -12.16 -16.08
N VAL A 190 5.27 -12.09 -15.31
CA VAL A 190 4.08 -11.30 -15.65
C VAL A 190 4.42 -9.81 -15.66
N ALA A 191 5.16 -9.33 -14.66
CA ALA A 191 5.62 -7.94 -14.62
C ALA A 191 6.52 -7.60 -15.81
N ASP A 192 7.40 -8.52 -16.24
CA ASP A 192 8.29 -8.30 -17.39
C ASP A 192 7.51 -8.25 -18.73
N VAL A 193 6.39 -8.97 -18.89
CA VAL A 193 5.55 -8.86 -20.10
C VAL A 193 4.60 -7.66 -20.08
N LEU A 194 4.13 -7.23 -18.90
CA LEU A 194 3.32 -6.02 -18.73
C LEU A 194 4.15 -4.77 -18.90
N ASP A 195 5.39 -4.77 -18.40
CA ASP A 195 6.27 -3.61 -18.37
C ASP A 195 7.73 -3.96 -18.71
N PRO A 196 8.03 -4.30 -19.98
CA PRO A 196 9.34 -4.78 -20.40
C PRO A 196 10.46 -3.74 -20.20
N MET A 197 10.12 -2.44 -20.30
CA MET A 197 11.07 -1.35 -20.11
C MET A 197 11.20 -0.92 -18.64
N ARG A 198 10.39 -1.48 -17.74
CA ARG A 198 10.38 -1.18 -16.29
C ARG A 198 10.16 0.30 -15.97
N THR A 199 9.38 0.99 -16.80
CA THR A 199 9.10 2.42 -16.67
C THR A 199 7.81 2.71 -15.88
N ARG A 200 6.89 1.74 -15.82
CA ARG A 200 5.55 1.88 -15.24
C ARG A 200 5.45 1.22 -13.87
N ILE A 201 5.90 -0.02 -13.73
CA ILE A 201 5.89 -0.79 -12.47
C ILE A 201 7.26 -0.63 -11.79
N ARG A 202 7.39 0.42 -10.98
CA ARG A 202 8.66 0.80 -10.31
C ARG A 202 8.72 0.42 -8.83
N GLY A 203 7.56 0.12 -8.23
CA GLY A 203 7.46 -0.33 -6.86
C GLY A 203 7.80 -1.81 -6.68
N THR A 204 7.38 -2.37 -5.54
CA THR A 204 7.71 -3.74 -5.16
C THR A 204 6.92 -4.74 -6.01
N ARG A 205 7.61 -5.79 -6.49
CA ARG A 205 7.00 -6.97 -7.12
C ARG A 205 6.90 -8.10 -6.10
N TYR A 206 5.76 -8.20 -5.43
CA TYR A 206 5.60 -9.05 -4.26
C TYR A 206 4.77 -10.31 -4.56
N SER A 207 5.35 -11.46 -4.22
CA SER A 207 4.62 -12.72 -4.07
C SER A 207 4.29 -12.95 -2.60
N ALA A 208 3.01 -13.11 -2.31
CA ALA A 208 2.45 -13.50 -1.02
C ALA A 208 2.32 -15.03 -0.87
N ARG A 209 2.75 -15.80 -1.87
CA ARG A 209 2.56 -17.26 -1.94
C ARG A 209 3.23 -17.99 -0.80
N GLN A 210 4.45 -17.60 -0.45
CA GLN A 210 5.21 -18.27 0.60
C GLN A 210 4.52 -18.12 1.96
N GLU A 211 4.05 -16.92 2.28
CA GLU A 211 3.30 -16.62 3.49
C GLU A 211 1.98 -17.40 3.50
N TYR A 212 1.27 -17.44 2.37
CA TYR A 212 0.05 -18.25 2.21
C TYR A 212 0.30 -19.73 2.49
N ASP A 213 1.31 -20.33 1.85
CA ASP A 213 1.64 -21.73 2.02
C ASP A 213 2.05 -22.03 3.47
N TYR A 214 2.81 -21.13 4.12
CA TYR A 214 3.19 -21.27 5.52
C TYR A 214 1.98 -21.27 6.46
N LEU A 215 1.06 -20.32 6.26
CA LEU A 215 -0.15 -20.19 7.05
C LEU A 215 -1.07 -21.41 6.90
N ASN A 216 -1.11 -22.03 5.72
CA ASN A 216 -1.93 -23.22 5.46
C ASN A 216 -1.24 -24.55 5.82
N ALA A 217 0.09 -24.60 5.82
CA ALA A 217 0.84 -25.82 6.12
C ALA A 217 0.97 -26.09 7.63
N THR A 218 0.65 -25.12 8.49
CA THR A 218 0.74 -25.29 9.93
C THR A 218 -0.48 -26.09 10.41
N PRO A 219 -0.34 -27.39 10.77
CA PRO A 219 -1.49 -28.17 11.23
C PRO A 219 -2.05 -27.53 12.50
N SER A 220 -3.37 -27.32 12.56
CA SER A 220 -4.03 -26.96 13.81
C SER A 220 -3.76 -28.08 14.80
N VAL A 221 -2.87 -27.85 15.76
CA VAL A 221 -2.63 -28.79 16.87
C VAL A 221 -3.99 -29.08 17.49
N PRO A 222 -4.44 -30.35 17.54
CA PRO A 222 -5.71 -30.69 18.15
C PRO A 222 -5.74 -30.11 19.56
N ALA A 223 -6.84 -29.44 19.90
CA ALA A 223 -7.07 -28.97 21.26
C ALA A 223 -6.78 -30.11 22.24
N PRO A 224 -5.99 -29.88 23.31
CA PRO A 224 -5.90 -30.87 24.37
C PRO A 224 -7.32 -31.22 24.83
N PRO A 225 -7.64 -32.50 25.06
CA PRO A 225 -8.94 -32.87 25.61
C PRO A 225 -9.18 -32.08 26.90
N PRO A 226 -10.40 -31.56 27.14
CA PRO A 226 -10.69 -30.78 28.33
C PRO A 226 -10.27 -31.57 29.56
N ALA A 227 -9.31 -31.04 30.32
CA ALA A 227 -8.80 -31.67 31.51
C ALA A 227 -9.97 -31.89 32.48
N ALA A 228 -10.25 -33.15 32.81
CA ALA A 228 -11.24 -33.50 33.81
C ALA A 228 -10.84 -32.84 35.15
N GLY A 229 -11.84 -32.24 35.80
CA GLY A 229 -11.68 -31.26 36.87
C GLY A 229 -10.61 -31.54 37.92
N THR A 230 -9.84 -30.50 38.23
CA THR A 230 -9.16 -30.35 39.51
C THR A 230 -9.70 -29.08 40.18
N PRO A 231 -10.24 -29.15 41.42
CA PRO A 231 -10.77 -27.96 42.08
C PRO A 231 -9.66 -27.14 42.74
N GLY A 232 -9.68 -25.83 42.47
CA GLY A 232 -9.35 -24.79 43.46
C GLY A 232 -7.88 -24.43 43.64
N LEU A 233 -7.45 -23.34 42.98
CA LEU A 233 -6.53 -22.39 43.61
C LEU A 233 -6.90 -20.96 43.19
N THR A 234 -7.52 -20.22 44.10
CA THR A 234 -7.81 -18.80 43.98
C THR A 234 -6.54 -17.99 44.27
N THR A 235 -5.94 -17.40 43.23
CA THR A 235 -4.96 -16.32 43.38
C THR A 235 -5.66 -14.98 43.24
N THR A 236 -5.74 -14.24 44.33
CA THR A 236 -6.19 -12.84 44.43
C THR A 236 -5.11 -11.91 43.87
N ASN A 237 -5.44 -11.15 42.82
CA ASN A 237 -4.61 -10.07 42.31
C ASN A 237 -4.99 -8.75 42.98
N GLY A 238 -4.05 -8.16 43.72
CA GLY A 238 -4.14 -6.81 44.28
C GLY A 238 -3.94 -5.75 43.19
N ALA A 239 -4.77 -4.72 43.25
CA ALA A 239 -4.72 -3.56 42.37
C ALA A 239 -3.54 -2.63 42.73
N VAL A 240 -2.81 -2.17 41.71
CA VAL A 240 -1.83 -1.07 41.79
C VAL A 240 -2.14 -0.09 40.63
N PRO A 241 -2.04 1.24 40.84
CA PRO A 241 -2.67 2.21 39.97
C PRO A 241 -1.89 2.49 38.68
N THR A 242 -2.66 2.69 37.63
CA THR A 242 -2.30 3.13 36.28
C THR A 242 -1.54 4.45 36.27
N THR A 243 -0.30 4.41 35.77
CA THR A 243 0.37 5.56 35.14
C THR A 243 0.35 5.34 33.63
N THR A 244 -0.25 6.29 32.92
CA THR A 244 -0.46 6.29 31.48
C THR A 244 0.87 6.51 30.76
N ASN A 245 1.37 5.48 30.09
CA ASN A 245 2.53 5.57 29.21
C ASN A 245 2.07 5.20 27.79
N THR A 246 2.00 6.18 26.90
CA THR A 246 1.57 6.04 25.50
C THR A 246 2.69 5.44 24.65
N ASN A 247 2.95 4.15 24.83
CA ASN A 247 3.65 3.34 23.82
C ASN A 247 2.63 2.92 22.77
N VAL A 248 2.71 3.53 21.59
CA VAL A 248 1.93 3.15 20.41
C VAL A 248 2.28 1.71 20.05
N ASN A 249 1.31 0.83 20.24
CA ASN A 249 1.43 -0.59 20.03
C ASN A 249 1.50 -0.90 18.52
N ILE A 250 2.70 -1.13 17.99
CA ILE A 250 2.91 -1.66 16.63
C ILE A 250 2.37 -3.11 16.52
N ASN A 251 1.86 -3.71 17.62
CA ASN A 251 1.33 -5.08 17.64
C ASN A 251 -0.10 -5.25 17.13
N ALA A 252 -0.73 -4.27 16.46
CA ALA A 252 -2.11 -4.47 15.97
C ALA A 252 -2.23 -5.69 15.00
N ASN A 253 -1.14 -6.10 14.33
CA ASN A 253 -1.04 -7.37 13.59
C ASN A 253 0.08 -8.31 14.08
N ALA A 254 0.62 -8.07 15.27
CA ALA A 254 1.62 -8.95 15.90
C ALA A 254 1.01 -9.82 16.99
N ASN A 255 -0.22 -10.29 16.79
CA ASN A 255 -0.80 -11.35 17.61
C ASN A 255 -0.23 -12.73 17.20
N ILE A 256 1.09 -12.83 17.10
CA ILE A 256 1.75 -14.11 17.34
C ILE A 256 1.74 -14.22 18.86
N ASN A 257 0.73 -14.90 19.40
CA ASN A 257 0.64 -15.21 20.81
C ASN A 257 1.95 -15.90 21.25
N ALA A 258 2.86 -15.12 21.84
CA ALA A 258 4.05 -15.62 22.51
C ALA A 258 3.69 -16.33 23.83
N ASN A 259 2.43 -16.21 24.26
CA ASN A 259 1.88 -17.03 25.33
C ASN A 259 1.37 -18.33 24.72
N GLY A 260 2.07 -19.44 25.00
CA GLY A 260 1.72 -20.81 24.60
C GLY A 260 0.41 -21.37 25.17
N ASN A 261 -0.59 -20.52 25.43
CA ASN A 261 -1.95 -20.96 25.73
C ASN A 261 -2.70 -21.16 24.41
N GLY A 262 -2.94 -22.43 24.09
CA GLY A 262 -3.66 -22.87 22.90
C GLY A 262 -5.00 -22.18 22.74
N VAL A 263 -5.04 -21.17 21.88
CA VAL A 263 -6.29 -20.63 21.35
C VAL A 263 -6.75 -21.61 20.27
N THR A 264 -7.76 -22.40 20.63
CA THR A 264 -8.55 -23.19 19.70
C THR A 264 -9.44 -22.25 18.91
N SER A 265 -9.00 -21.75 17.75
CA SER A 265 -9.85 -20.88 16.95
C SER A 265 -10.14 -21.48 15.58
N ASN A 266 -11.44 -21.66 15.32
CA ASN A 266 -12.04 -21.76 13.98
C ASN A 266 -11.86 -20.44 13.19
N GLN A 267 -10.77 -19.70 13.41
CA GLN A 267 -10.48 -18.48 12.66
C GLN A 267 -9.97 -18.90 11.28
N PRO A 268 -10.52 -18.33 10.20
CA PRO A 268 -9.96 -18.56 8.88
C PRO A 268 -8.48 -18.15 8.87
N PRO A 269 -7.63 -18.83 8.09
CA PRO A 269 -6.22 -18.50 8.00
C PRO A 269 -6.05 -17.01 7.67
N SER A 270 -5.05 -16.37 8.28
CA SER A 270 -4.78 -14.96 8.03
C SER A 270 -4.60 -14.70 6.53
N PRO A 271 -5.13 -13.58 6.01
CA PRO A 271 -4.96 -13.24 4.61
C PRO A 271 -3.47 -13.09 4.27
N PRO A 272 -3.00 -13.63 3.14
CA PRO A 272 -1.59 -13.67 2.80
C PRO A 272 -1.04 -12.36 2.21
N LYS A 273 -1.90 -11.51 1.63
CA LYS A 273 -1.49 -10.19 1.10
C LYS A 273 -1.54 -9.17 2.23
N ASP A 274 -0.57 -8.27 2.31
CA ASP A 274 -0.51 -7.27 3.37
C ASP A 274 0.24 -6.01 2.88
N LEU A 275 -0.35 -4.83 3.04
CA LEU A 275 0.30 -3.54 2.74
C LEU A 275 1.57 -3.34 3.56
N LEU A 276 1.65 -3.90 4.78
CA LEU A 276 2.86 -3.84 5.60
C LEU A 276 4.05 -4.56 4.94
N SER A 277 3.82 -5.59 4.12
CA SER A 277 4.87 -6.28 3.36
C SER A 277 5.40 -5.44 2.19
N LEU A 278 4.62 -4.46 1.72
CA LEU A 278 4.94 -3.62 0.56
C LEU A 278 5.53 -2.26 0.97
N TYR A 279 4.98 -1.63 2.02
CA TYR A 279 5.29 -0.25 2.39
C TYR A 279 5.59 -0.12 3.88
N ALA A 280 6.85 0.20 4.22
CA ALA A 280 7.28 0.30 5.62
C ALA A 280 6.63 1.48 6.35
N PHE A 281 6.28 2.56 5.65
CA PHE A 281 5.57 3.69 6.25
C PHE A 281 4.17 3.32 6.77
N CYS A 282 3.56 2.23 6.28
CA CYS A 282 2.30 1.74 6.83
C CYS A 282 2.44 1.17 8.25
N ALA A 283 3.65 0.76 8.65
CA ALA A 283 3.94 0.29 10.00
C ALA A 283 4.38 1.43 10.95
N MET A 284 4.60 2.62 10.43
CA MET A 284 5.05 3.77 11.23
C MET A 284 3.87 4.33 12.01
N GLY A 285 3.90 4.15 13.33
CA GLY A 285 2.91 4.72 14.26
C GLY A 285 3.45 5.88 15.10
N LYS A 286 4.72 6.26 14.94
CA LYS A 286 5.31 7.33 15.77
C LYS A 286 4.64 8.67 15.43
N PRO A 287 4.19 9.45 16.44
CA PRO A 287 3.84 10.85 16.23
C PRO A 287 5.08 11.59 15.73
N SER A 288 4.86 12.69 15.01
CA SER A 288 5.97 13.50 14.51
C SER A 288 6.82 14.05 15.66
N THR A 289 8.07 14.39 15.36
CA THR A 289 8.98 15.04 16.32
C THR A 289 8.52 16.47 16.68
N ASP A 290 7.68 17.09 15.86
CA ASP A 290 7.14 18.45 16.09
C ASP A 290 5.79 18.44 16.83
N GLY A 291 5.30 17.27 17.24
CA GLY A 291 4.04 17.10 17.97
C GLY A 291 2.78 17.40 17.13
N LEU A 292 2.93 17.65 15.83
CA LEU A 292 1.83 17.85 14.90
C LEU A 292 1.46 16.54 14.17
N PRO A 293 0.20 16.35 13.76
CA PRO A 293 -0.15 15.20 12.95
C PRO A 293 0.72 15.09 11.68
N GLU A 294 1.22 13.88 11.39
CA GLU A 294 2.01 13.62 10.20
C GLU A 294 1.15 12.97 9.11
N ILE A 295 1.32 13.42 7.87
CA ILE A 295 0.62 12.82 6.75
C ILE A 295 1.19 11.43 6.42
N GLY A 296 0.30 10.54 5.99
CA GLY A 296 0.66 9.31 5.32
C GLY A 296 1.14 8.19 6.23
N ASN A 297 0.88 8.29 7.53
CA ASN A 297 1.06 7.20 8.47
C ASN A 297 -0.08 6.18 8.32
N GLY A 298 0.20 4.92 8.69
CA GLY A 298 -0.75 3.82 8.54
C GLY A 298 -1.13 3.54 7.08
N PHE A 299 -2.38 3.13 6.85
CA PHE A 299 -2.86 2.76 5.51
C PHE A 299 -3.46 3.93 4.71
N THR A 300 -3.23 5.18 5.15
CA THR A 300 -3.95 6.36 4.60
C THR A 300 -3.59 6.73 3.16
N LEU A 301 -2.45 6.27 2.64
CA LEU A 301 -2.00 6.59 1.28
C LEU A 301 -2.27 5.49 0.24
N PRO A 302 -1.95 4.21 0.48
CA PRO A 302 -2.01 3.21 -0.58
C PRO A 302 -3.45 2.91 -1.02
N LEU A 303 -3.63 2.69 -2.32
CA LEU A 303 -4.86 2.08 -2.86
C LEU A 303 -4.51 0.72 -3.46
N ILE A 304 -5.48 -0.20 -3.46
CA ILE A 304 -5.35 -1.56 -3.98
C ILE A 304 -6.37 -1.74 -5.10
N VAL A 305 -5.99 -2.34 -6.21
CA VAL A 305 -6.90 -2.84 -7.24
C VAL A 305 -6.75 -4.35 -7.29
N ASP A 306 -7.80 -5.06 -6.92
CA ASP A 306 -7.80 -6.51 -6.70
C ASP A 306 -9.24 -7.03 -6.88
N ASP A 307 -9.41 -8.25 -7.35
CA ASP A 307 -10.73 -8.88 -7.51
C ASP A 307 -11.20 -9.60 -6.23
N LEU A 308 -10.28 -9.95 -5.32
CA LEU A 308 -10.54 -10.71 -4.10
C LEU A 308 -10.15 -9.94 -2.83
N THR A 309 -11.06 -9.10 -2.33
CA THR A 309 -10.88 -8.33 -1.08
C THR A 309 -10.48 -9.20 0.12
N GLN A 310 -11.01 -10.42 0.23
CA GLN A 310 -10.72 -11.33 1.34
C GLN A 310 -9.27 -11.83 1.40
N MET A 311 -8.47 -11.59 0.37
CA MET A 311 -7.03 -11.90 0.39
C MET A 311 -6.20 -10.88 1.18
N TRP A 312 -6.84 -9.80 1.65
CA TRP A 312 -6.26 -8.72 2.45
C TRP A 312 -6.83 -8.70 3.88
N PRO A 313 -6.08 -8.20 4.88
CA PRO A 313 -6.57 -7.95 6.23
C PRO A 313 -7.81 -7.05 6.22
N SER A 314 -8.74 -7.28 7.14
CA SER A 314 -10.02 -6.58 7.17
C SER A 314 -9.88 -5.08 7.35
N GLU A 315 -8.86 -4.65 8.10
CA GLU A 315 -8.49 -3.24 8.27
C GLU A 315 -7.94 -2.58 7.00
N GLN A 316 -7.64 -3.35 5.95
CA GLN A 316 -7.18 -2.89 4.64
C GLN A 316 -8.25 -3.02 3.56
N HIS A 317 -9.45 -3.56 3.86
CA HIS A 317 -10.52 -3.72 2.87
C HIS A 317 -10.99 -2.40 2.29
N ASP A 318 -10.94 -1.33 3.09
CA ASP A 318 -11.27 0.03 2.67
C ASP A 318 -10.28 0.60 1.63
N ASN A 319 -9.08 0.03 1.51
CA ASN A 319 -8.10 0.38 0.50
C ASN A 319 -8.40 -0.29 -0.86
N VAL A 320 -9.30 -1.27 -0.92
CA VAL A 320 -9.51 -2.12 -2.10
C VAL A 320 -10.59 -1.54 -3.02
N ILE A 321 -10.19 -1.27 -4.26
CA ILE A 321 -11.06 -1.02 -5.41
C ILE A 321 -11.30 -2.37 -6.09
N VAL A 322 -12.47 -2.95 -5.82
CA VAL A 322 -12.83 -4.27 -6.33
C VAL A 322 -13.11 -4.22 -7.82
N VAL A 323 -12.34 -4.98 -8.60
CA VAL A 323 -12.63 -5.21 -10.01
C VAL A 323 -13.38 -6.52 -10.20
N LYS A 324 -14.23 -6.58 -11.23
CA LYS A 324 -15.00 -7.77 -11.56
C LYS A 324 -14.91 -8.03 -13.05
N GLU A 325 -15.00 -9.32 -13.38
CA GLU A 325 -15.13 -9.78 -14.76
C GLU A 325 -16.32 -9.11 -15.45
N ARG A 326 -16.08 -8.61 -16.66
CA ARG A 326 -17.12 -7.98 -17.48
C ARG A 326 -18.05 -9.07 -18.03
N LYS A 327 -19.29 -9.05 -17.56
CA LYS A 327 -20.35 -9.92 -18.08
C LYS A 327 -20.55 -9.70 -19.58
N ASN A 328 -20.82 -10.79 -20.29
CA ASN A 328 -21.08 -10.81 -21.75
C ASN A 328 -19.88 -10.40 -22.63
N SER A 329 -18.67 -10.30 -22.08
CA SER A 329 -17.47 -10.14 -22.90
C SER A 329 -17.15 -11.46 -23.63
N PRO A 330 -16.84 -11.43 -24.94
CA PRO A 330 -16.53 -12.65 -25.70
C PRO A 330 -15.24 -13.35 -25.25
N VAL A 331 -14.34 -12.60 -24.63
CA VAL A 331 -13.12 -13.08 -23.97
C VAL A 331 -13.02 -12.38 -22.61
N TRP A 332 -12.50 -13.08 -21.60
CA TRP A 332 -12.30 -12.53 -20.26
C TRP A 332 -11.66 -11.13 -20.29
N THR A 333 -12.19 -10.21 -19.48
CA THR A 333 -11.64 -8.86 -19.27
C THR A 333 -12.27 -8.25 -18.01
N VAL A 334 -11.67 -7.19 -17.47
CA VAL A 334 -12.22 -6.39 -16.36
C VAL A 334 -12.20 -4.91 -16.73
N ASN A 335 -12.98 -4.08 -16.04
CA ASN A 335 -13.15 -2.66 -16.37
C ASN A 335 -12.05 -1.75 -15.78
N LEU A 336 -10.76 -2.00 -16.08
CA LEU A 336 -9.68 -1.07 -15.67
C LEU A 336 -9.86 0.30 -16.33
N PHE A 337 -10.23 0.29 -17.61
CA PHE A 337 -10.48 1.49 -18.41
C PHE A 337 -11.92 1.47 -18.97
N PRO A 338 -12.67 2.58 -18.89
CA PRO A 338 -12.34 3.85 -18.23
C PRO A 338 -12.67 3.87 -16.72
N MET A 339 -13.32 2.83 -16.17
CA MET A 339 -13.93 2.93 -14.84
C MET A 339 -12.91 3.12 -13.72
N VAL A 340 -12.01 2.16 -13.50
CA VAL A 340 -10.99 2.28 -12.43
C VAL A 340 -10.08 3.49 -12.66
N GLN A 341 -9.73 3.76 -13.91
CA GLN A 341 -9.00 4.97 -14.30
C GLN A 341 -9.69 6.27 -13.83
N HIS A 342 -11.00 6.39 -14.04
CA HIS A 342 -11.76 7.56 -13.61
C HIS A 342 -11.79 7.72 -12.08
N VAL A 343 -12.02 6.61 -11.35
CA VAL A 343 -11.99 6.59 -9.87
C VAL A 343 -10.65 7.06 -9.35
N LEU A 344 -9.56 6.44 -9.82
CA LEU A 344 -8.21 6.78 -9.41
C LEU A 344 -7.83 8.21 -9.80
N GLY A 345 -8.31 8.72 -10.94
CA GLY A 345 -8.11 10.12 -11.32
C GLY A 345 -8.76 11.10 -10.35
N ALA A 346 -10.02 10.85 -9.98
CA ALA A 346 -10.76 11.67 -9.03
C ALA A 346 -10.14 11.64 -7.62
N VAL A 347 -9.76 10.45 -7.14
CA VAL A 347 -9.10 10.28 -5.84
C VAL A 347 -7.78 11.02 -5.78
N HIS A 348 -6.94 10.91 -6.81
CA HIS A 348 -5.67 11.63 -6.88
C HIS A 348 -5.85 13.15 -6.84
N GLN A 349 -6.74 13.67 -7.69
CA GLN A 349 -7.02 15.11 -7.76
C GLN A 349 -7.51 15.65 -6.42
N GLU A 350 -8.46 14.97 -5.79
CA GLU A 350 -9.04 15.40 -4.52
C GLU A 350 -8.06 15.27 -3.36
N PHE A 351 -7.28 14.18 -3.31
CA PHE A 351 -6.23 14.01 -2.31
C PHE A 351 -5.25 15.18 -2.35
N TYR A 352 -4.74 15.51 -3.54
CA TYR A 352 -3.76 16.57 -3.66
C TYR A 352 -4.33 17.96 -3.43
N ARG A 353 -5.61 18.20 -3.75
CA ARG A 353 -6.32 19.42 -3.36
C ARG A 353 -6.38 19.58 -1.84
N ALA A 354 -6.73 18.51 -1.13
CA ALA A 354 -6.78 18.48 0.33
C ALA A 354 -5.37 18.60 0.95
N TYR A 355 -4.37 17.93 0.36
CA TYR A 355 -2.97 17.99 0.77
C TYR A 355 -2.40 19.41 0.68
N ASP A 356 -2.59 20.08 -0.46
CA ASP A 356 -2.08 21.44 -0.66
C ASP A 356 -2.70 22.42 0.37
N ALA A 357 -3.97 22.22 0.75
CA ALA A 357 -4.63 23.01 1.79
C ALA A 357 -4.10 22.69 3.20
N TRP A 358 -3.93 21.39 3.50
CA TRP A 358 -3.39 20.92 4.77
C TRP A 358 -1.95 21.39 5.01
N ASP A 359 -1.10 21.33 3.98
CA ASP A 359 0.31 21.71 4.05
C ASP A 359 0.46 23.22 4.32
N ARG A 360 -0.34 24.07 3.64
CA ARG A 360 -0.40 25.52 3.94
C ARG A 360 -0.83 25.81 5.37
N ALA A 361 -1.83 25.08 5.87
CA ALA A 361 -2.29 25.25 7.25
C ALA A 361 -1.24 24.79 8.27
N ARG A 362 -0.52 23.69 7.98
CA ARG A 362 0.61 23.23 8.79
C ARG A 362 1.71 24.27 8.85
N ALA A 363 2.09 24.84 7.70
CA ALA A 363 3.11 25.88 7.63
C ALA A 363 2.71 27.12 8.45
N ALA A 364 1.43 27.53 8.38
CA ALA A 364 0.91 28.63 9.19
C ALA A 364 0.92 28.33 10.70
N ALA A 365 0.60 27.10 11.11
CA ALA A 365 0.66 26.65 12.50
C ALA A 365 2.11 26.60 13.04
N LEU A 366 3.07 26.16 12.22
CA LEU A 366 4.50 26.17 12.60
C LEU A 366 5.04 27.60 12.75
N ALA A 367 4.66 28.49 11.82
CA ALA A 367 5.06 29.90 11.88
C ALA A 367 4.52 30.60 13.14
N SER A 368 3.33 30.22 13.63
CA SER A 368 2.72 30.86 14.81
C SER A 368 3.28 30.40 16.16
N ILE A 369 3.96 29.24 16.22
CA ILE A 369 4.60 28.74 17.46
C ILE A 369 6.10 29.02 17.53
N THR A 370 6.68 29.53 16.44
CA THR A 370 8.10 29.89 16.39
C THR A 370 8.27 31.26 17.01
N ILE A 371 8.92 31.34 18.17
CA ILE A 371 9.22 32.61 18.82
C ILE A 371 10.29 33.32 17.99
N PRO A 372 10.03 34.54 17.46
CA PRO A 372 11.09 35.33 16.84
C PRO A 372 12.21 35.49 17.87
N SER A 373 13.45 35.18 17.49
CA SER A 373 14.61 35.45 18.35
C SER A 373 14.71 36.97 18.53
N GLY A 374 13.96 37.50 19.51
CA GLY A 374 13.94 38.90 19.86
C GLY A 374 15.34 39.29 20.31
N GLY A 375 15.88 40.32 19.65
CA GLY A 375 17.27 40.73 19.74
C GLY A 375 17.80 40.81 21.17
N LEU A 376 18.75 39.92 21.48
CA LEU A 376 19.79 40.22 22.43
C LEU A 376 20.83 41.09 21.69
N GLY A 377 20.64 42.41 21.79
CA GLY A 377 21.66 43.45 21.59
C GLY A 377 22.39 43.50 20.26
N ALA A 378 21.79 44.14 19.25
CA ALA A 378 22.57 44.80 18.21
C ALA A 378 23.01 46.17 18.74
N GLU A 379 24.15 46.23 19.42
CA GLU A 379 24.88 47.49 19.53
C GLU A 379 25.31 47.92 18.12
N THR A 380 25.02 49.18 17.85
CA THR A 380 25.20 49.92 16.61
C THR A 380 26.66 49.89 16.13
N LEU A 381 26.95 49.08 15.11
CA LEU A 381 28.14 49.26 14.27
C LEU A 381 27.70 49.67 12.87
N THR A 382 27.67 50.98 12.66
CA THR A 382 27.52 51.62 11.36
C THR A 382 28.78 51.37 10.53
N GLY A 383 28.67 50.52 9.52
CA GLY A 383 29.68 50.34 8.47
C GLY A 383 29.00 50.28 7.12
N GLU A 384 29.05 51.40 6.39
CA GLU A 384 28.61 51.50 5.00
C GLU A 384 29.39 50.53 4.11
N ASN A 385 28.70 49.78 3.24
CA ASN A 385 29.25 49.42 1.94
C ASN A 385 28.15 49.06 0.93
N ASN A 386 28.17 49.82 -0.17
CA ASN A 386 27.45 49.59 -1.42
C ASN A 386 27.95 48.30 -2.10
N ASN A 387 27.03 47.49 -2.65
CA ASN A 387 27.01 47.14 -4.08
C ASN A 387 25.91 46.11 -4.43
N ASN A 388 24.96 46.57 -5.24
CA ASN A 388 24.55 46.01 -6.53
C ASN A 388 24.72 44.49 -6.77
N MET A 389 23.61 43.74 -6.88
CA MET A 389 23.35 42.88 -8.04
C MET A 389 21.91 42.32 -8.10
N ASN A 390 21.44 42.28 -9.34
CA ASN A 390 20.17 41.79 -9.89
C ASN A 390 20.23 40.25 -10.05
N GLY A 391 19.15 39.51 -9.76
CA GLY A 391 19.13 38.06 -9.97
C GLY A 391 17.88 37.30 -9.50
N THR A 392 16.99 37.03 -10.45
CA THR A 392 16.08 35.88 -10.64
C THR A 392 15.77 34.95 -9.46
N ILE A 393 14.49 34.92 -9.06
CA ILE A 393 13.92 34.07 -8.02
C ILE A 393 13.77 32.63 -8.54
N SER A 394 14.55 31.69 -8.01
CA SER A 394 14.34 30.23 -8.15
C SER A 394 13.93 29.64 -6.81
N ALA A 395 12.79 28.94 -6.80
CA ALA A 395 12.24 28.27 -5.65
C ALA A 395 13.01 26.96 -5.37
N ALA A 396 14.00 27.05 -4.49
CA ALA A 396 14.60 25.91 -3.82
C ALA A 396 15.14 26.37 -2.46
N THR A 397 14.35 26.22 -1.40
CA THR A 397 14.83 26.42 -0.03
C THR A 397 14.41 25.27 0.83
N THR A 398 15.33 24.33 1.02
CA THR A 398 15.43 23.59 2.28
C THR A 398 16.91 23.26 2.51
N THR A 399 17.35 23.63 3.71
CA THR A 399 18.57 23.19 4.40
C THR A 399 19.92 23.77 3.96
N ALA A 400 20.21 24.98 4.47
CA ALA A 400 21.55 25.32 4.94
C ALA A 400 21.43 25.75 6.41
N VAL A 401 21.95 24.91 7.31
CA VAL A 401 22.03 25.18 8.75
C VAL A 401 23.14 26.20 8.97
N ALA A 402 22.76 27.46 9.15
CA ALA A 402 23.63 28.49 9.70
C ALA A 402 23.66 28.33 11.22
N THR A 403 24.87 28.28 11.78
CA THR A 403 25.18 28.07 13.20
C THR A 403 24.90 29.33 14.06
N GLY A 404 23.68 29.86 14.01
CA GLY A 404 23.28 31.08 14.73
C GLY A 404 21.92 30.93 15.40
N GLY A 405 21.91 30.90 16.74
CA GLY A 405 20.73 31.04 17.61
C GLY A 405 19.60 30.03 17.38
N MET A 406 19.54 28.95 18.16
CA MET A 406 18.34 28.08 18.16
C MET A 406 17.13 28.90 18.62
N THR A 407 16.20 29.17 17.69
CA THR A 407 14.87 29.67 18.03
C THR A 407 14.14 28.62 18.86
N ALA A 408 13.76 28.97 20.09
CA ALA A 408 12.94 28.07 20.91
C ALA A 408 11.55 27.93 20.29
N ILE A 409 11.11 26.69 20.06
CA ILE A 409 9.74 26.38 19.64
C ILE A 409 8.94 26.12 20.92
N ASP A 410 7.90 26.92 21.17
CA ASP A 410 6.99 26.66 22.28
C ASP A 410 5.85 25.74 21.80
N PHE A 411 6.05 24.43 21.98
CA PHE A 411 5.03 23.44 21.65
C PHE A 411 3.80 23.52 22.55
N THR A 412 3.85 24.26 23.67
CA THR A 412 2.69 24.46 24.56
C THR A 412 1.84 25.66 24.13
N ALA A 413 2.38 26.56 23.30
CA ALA A 413 1.64 27.68 22.76
C ALA A 413 0.40 27.18 22.00
N THR A 414 -0.76 27.70 22.39
CA THR A 414 -2.05 27.42 21.75
C THR A 414 -2.45 28.66 20.96
N THR A 415 -2.10 28.66 19.68
CA THR A 415 -2.45 29.76 18.75
C THR A 415 -3.67 29.38 17.94
N ALA A 416 -4.43 30.38 17.47
CA ALA A 416 -5.61 30.13 16.62
C ALA A 416 -5.25 29.31 15.36
N ALA A 417 -4.08 29.57 14.76
CA ALA A 417 -3.59 28.82 13.60
C ALA A 417 -3.30 27.35 13.92
N LYS A 418 -2.64 27.07 15.06
CA LYS A 418 -2.40 25.69 15.52
C LYS A 418 -3.70 24.96 15.82
N THR A 419 -4.63 25.61 16.52
CA THR A 419 -5.96 25.02 16.81
C THR A 419 -6.73 24.74 15.52
N ALA A 420 -6.72 25.68 14.55
CA ALA A 420 -7.37 25.47 13.26
C ALA A 420 -6.75 24.27 12.52
N PHE A 421 -5.42 24.18 12.47
CA PHE A 421 -4.72 23.07 11.84
C PHE A 421 -5.00 21.72 12.52
N LEU A 422 -4.98 21.65 13.85
CA LEU A 422 -5.29 20.42 14.60
C LEU A 422 -6.74 19.94 14.38
N ASN A 423 -7.65 20.83 14.02
CA ASN A 423 -9.02 20.50 13.67
C ASN A 423 -9.21 20.14 12.18
N MET A 424 -8.18 20.31 11.33
CA MET A 424 -8.27 19.92 9.93
C MET A 424 -8.12 18.41 9.77
N PRO A 425 -8.95 17.76 8.95
CA PRO A 425 -8.80 16.35 8.65
C PRO A 425 -7.48 16.11 7.90
N ILE A 426 -6.74 15.08 8.31
CA ILE A 426 -5.53 14.66 7.60
C ILE A 426 -5.95 14.08 6.23
N PRO A 427 -5.38 14.56 5.12
CA PRO A 427 -5.65 14.02 3.80
C PRO A 427 -5.40 12.51 3.74
N SER A 428 -6.33 11.77 3.15
CA SER A 428 -6.28 10.31 3.04
C SER A 428 -6.85 9.88 1.70
N ALA A 429 -6.09 9.09 0.95
CA ALA A 429 -6.53 8.54 -0.33
C ALA A 429 -7.76 7.65 -0.16
N ILE A 430 -7.80 6.85 0.92
CA ILE A 430 -8.99 6.07 1.31
C ILE A 430 -10.17 7.02 1.56
N GLY A 431 -9.94 8.11 2.30
CA GLY A 431 -10.96 9.11 2.59
C GLY A 431 -11.59 9.66 1.31
N CYS A 432 -10.75 10.10 0.37
CA CYS A 432 -11.17 10.58 -0.94
C CYS A 432 -11.93 9.51 -1.75
N TYR A 433 -11.47 8.26 -1.73
CA TYR A 433 -12.17 7.15 -2.39
C TYR A 433 -13.56 6.90 -1.81
N LYS A 434 -13.68 6.87 -0.47
CA LYS A 434 -14.97 6.71 0.20
C LYS A 434 -15.92 7.86 -0.12
N GLU A 435 -15.45 9.10 -0.13
CA GLU A 435 -16.28 10.24 -0.53
C GLU A 435 -16.73 10.13 -2.00
N TRP A 436 -15.83 9.73 -2.90
CA TRP A 436 -16.16 9.51 -4.31
C TRP A 436 -17.25 8.44 -4.48
N LEU A 437 -17.16 7.33 -3.74
CA LEU A 437 -18.19 6.28 -3.75
C LEU A 437 -19.54 6.80 -3.27
N ARG A 438 -19.55 7.59 -2.19
CA ARG A 438 -20.80 8.19 -1.67
C ARG A 438 -21.42 9.16 -2.68
N GLY A 439 -20.60 9.98 -3.34
CA GLY A 439 -21.04 10.88 -4.41
C GLY A 439 -21.64 10.10 -5.58
N SER A 440 -20.91 9.12 -6.09
CA SER A 440 -21.34 8.29 -7.23
C SER A 440 -22.63 7.52 -6.94
N LEU A 441 -22.78 6.97 -5.73
CA LEU A 441 -24.00 6.29 -5.31
C LEU A 441 -25.18 7.28 -5.21
N ARG A 442 -24.96 8.48 -4.67
CA ARG A 442 -25.98 9.53 -4.61
C ARG A 442 -26.45 9.90 -6.02
N ASP A 443 -25.52 10.09 -6.97
CA ASP A 443 -25.86 10.43 -8.35
C ASP A 443 -26.65 9.31 -9.04
N GLN A 444 -26.26 8.04 -8.83
CA GLN A 444 -27.01 6.89 -9.33
C GLN A 444 -28.43 6.82 -8.75
N ILE A 445 -28.59 7.04 -7.44
CA ILE A 445 -29.90 7.07 -6.79
C ILE A 445 -30.75 8.20 -7.38
N SER A 446 -30.21 9.41 -7.51
CA SER A 446 -30.91 10.56 -8.09
C SER A 446 -31.38 10.29 -9.53
N LEU A 447 -30.58 9.59 -10.33
CA LEU A 447 -30.95 9.16 -11.68
C LEU A 447 -32.07 8.09 -11.68
N THR A 448 -32.11 7.20 -10.69
CA THR A 448 -33.17 6.18 -10.58
C THR A 448 -34.48 6.68 -9.99
N THR A 449 -34.45 7.75 -9.19
CA THR A 449 -35.66 8.35 -8.59
C THR A 449 -36.36 9.38 -9.48
N ALA A 450 -35.71 9.82 -10.56
CA ALA A 450 -36.37 10.62 -11.58
C ALA A 450 -37.34 9.72 -12.36
N ALA A 451 -38.64 10.01 -12.32
CA ALA A 451 -39.59 9.39 -13.25
C ALA A 451 -39.04 9.54 -14.67
N PRO A 452 -38.99 8.45 -15.48
CA PRO A 452 -38.46 8.55 -16.83
C PRO A 452 -39.20 9.67 -17.56
N PRO A 453 -38.48 10.59 -18.23
CA PRO A 453 -39.13 11.71 -18.90
C PRO A 453 -40.22 11.16 -19.84
N PRO A 454 -41.45 11.71 -19.86
CA PRO A 454 -42.58 11.15 -20.61
C PRO A 454 -42.26 10.85 -22.08
N ASN A 455 -41.33 11.64 -22.62
CA ASN A 455 -40.76 11.62 -23.95
C ASN A 455 -39.86 10.39 -24.22
N LEU A 456 -39.20 9.82 -23.21
CA LEU A 456 -38.42 8.58 -23.35
C LEU A 456 -39.34 7.36 -23.48
N THR A 457 -40.41 7.31 -22.69
CA THR A 457 -41.41 6.23 -22.74
C THR A 457 -42.14 6.22 -24.08
N ALA A 458 -42.47 7.40 -24.61
CA ALA A 458 -43.02 7.55 -25.96
C ALA A 458 -42.03 7.12 -27.05
N ALA A 459 -40.75 7.48 -26.94
CA ALA A 459 -39.72 7.11 -27.91
C ALA A 459 -39.43 5.60 -27.94
N VAL A 460 -39.36 4.95 -26.78
CA VAL A 460 -39.19 3.48 -26.68
C VAL A 460 -40.40 2.76 -27.27
N THR A 461 -41.61 3.25 -27.01
CA THR A 461 -42.85 2.69 -27.57
C THR A 461 -42.88 2.84 -29.09
N GLN A 462 -42.47 4.00 -29.64
CA GLN A 462 -42.35 4.22 -31.09
C GLN A 462 -41.30 3.30 -31.73
N GLN A 463 -40.14 3.15 -31.09
CA GLN A 463 -39.08 2.28 -31.60
C GLN A 463 -39.53 0.81 -31.61
N GLN A 464 -40.27 0.38 -30.59
CA GLN A 464 -40.81 -0.99 -30.53
C GLN A 464 -41.90 -1.22 -31.59
N GLN A 465 -42.75 -0.22 -31.86
CA GLN A 465 -43.74 -0.28 -32.95
C GLN A 465 -43.08 -0.32 -34.34
N ALA A 466 -42.01 0.46 -34.56
CA ALA A 466 -41.26 0.44 -35.81
C ALA A 466 -40.60 -0.92 -36.06
N LEU A 467 -40.06 -1.55 -35.02
CA LEU A 467 -39.46 -2.89 -35.12
C LEU A 467 -40.51 -3.95 -35.48
N ILE A 468 -41.70 -3.87 -34.88
CA ILE A 468 -42.83 -4.77 -35.18
C ILE A 468 -43.29 -4.59 -36.62
N GLN A 469 -43.40 -3.34 -37.12
CA GLN A 469 -43.73 -3.08 -38.53
C GLN A 469 -42.68 -3.65 -39.49
N GLN A 470 -41.40 -3.52 -39.16
CA GLN A 470 -40.32 -4.04 -39.99
C GLN A 470 -40.35 -5.57 -40.07
N GLN A 471 -40.64 -6.25 -38.95
CA GLN A 471 -40.85 -7.71 -38.96
C GLN A 471 -42.04 -8.13 -39.81
N GLN A 472 -43.16 -7.40 -39.73
CA GLN A 472 -44.34 -7.71 -40.56
C GLN A 472 -44.05 -7.55 -42.06
N GLN A 473 -43.30 -6.52 -42.46
CA GLN A 473 -42.91 -6.34 -43.86
C GLN A 473 -42.00 -7.47 -44.36
N GLN A 474 -41.05 -7.93 -43.55
CA GLN A 474 -40.20 -9.06 -43.93
C GLN A 474 -40.99 -10.36 -44.10
N GLN A 475 -41.98 -10.62 -43.23
CA GLN A 475 -42.85 -11.79 -43.38
C GLN A 475 -43.68 -11.72 -44.67
N GLN A 476 -44.18 -10.54 -45.05
CA GLN A 476 -44.92 -10.39 -46.31
C GLN A 476 -44.05 -10.62 -47.55
N GLN A 477 -42.80 -10.16 -47.54
CA GLN A 477 -41.87 -10.41 -48.65
C GLN A 477 -41.53 -11.89 -48.81
N GLN A 478 -41.36 -12.62 -47.70
CA GLN A 478 -41.13 -14.07 -47.74
C GLN A 478 -42.34 -14.83 -48.32
N GLN A 479 -43.56 -14.41 -48.00
CA GLN A 479 -44.77 -15.02 -48.58
C GLN A 479 -44.90 -14.77 -50.09
N GLN A 480 -44.47 -13.60 -50.58
CA GLN A 480 -44.49 -13.30 -52.02
C GLN A 480 -43.44 -14.11 -52.81
N GLN A 481 -42.27 -14.36 -52.22
CA GLN A 481 -41.24 -15.18 -52.88
C GLN A 481 -41.65 -16.65 -53.01
N GLN A 482 -42.48 -17.17 -52.09
CA GLN A 482 -43.00 -18.54 -52.19
C GLN A 482 -44.09 -18.72 -53.25
N GLN A 483 -44.66 -17.62 -53.78
CA GLN A 483 -45.70 -17.68 -54.82
C GLN A 483 -45.13 -17.54 -56.25
N GLN A 484 -43.83 -17.32 -56.42
CA GLN A 484 -43.26 -17.29 -57.77
C GLN A 484 -43.04 -18.71 -58.30
N PRO A 485 -43.65 -19.08 -59.44
CA PRO A 485 -43.45 -20.38 -60.03
C PRO A 485 -41.98 -20.55 -60.45
N PRO A 486 -41.42 -21.76 -60.30
CA PRO A 486 -40.02 -22.01 -60.62
C PRO A 486 -39.75 -21.71 -62.11
N PRO A 487 -38.58 -21.14 -62.43
CA PRO A 487 -38.24 -20.78 -63.80
C PRO A 487 -38.19 -22.05 -64.66
N ILE A 488 -38.87 -21.99 -65.81
CA ILE A 488 -38.87 -23.05 -66.81
C ILE A 488 -37.47 -23.08 -67.44
N ILE A 489 -36.73 -24.14 -67.16
CA ILE A 489 -35.40 -24.39 -67.73
C ILE A 489 -35.64 -24.93 -69.15
N GLN A 490 -35.18 -24.18 -70.17
CA GLN A 490 -35.22 -24.58 -71.58
C GLN A 490 -33.95 -25.33 -71.98
#